data_AF-A0A4Y2WXG0-F1
#
_entry.id   AF-A0A4Y2WXG0-F1
#
_cell.length_a   1.000
_cell.length_b   1.000
_cell.length_c   1.000
_cell.angle_alpha   90.00
_cell.angle_beta   90.00
_cell.angle_gamma   90.00
#
_symmetry.space_group_name_H-M   'P 1'
#
loop_
_entity.id
_entity.type
_entity.pdbx_description
1 polymer ?
#
loop_
_entity_poly.entity_id
_entity_poly.type
_entity_poly.pdbx_seq_one_letter_code
_entity_poly.pdbx_strand_id
1 'polypeptide(L)'
;KQLVIADTLSRVQLNDKIFNDDNVYETPTDLCLFATASPTRWEELAKFTKDDPELDDHVERLTKYAKKLQDVFKRRQQESLSNLDNLFHIAHADAIQLMKIEEDRMFLQHQRGPGRPGQLGGVDKKLTDKEERARLRAVKEENRRIKYVSALTS
;
A
#
# COMPACT_ATOMS: atom_id res chain seq x y z
N LYS A 1 -30.08 1.93 -9.52
CA LYS A 1 -29.85 3.33 -9.10
C LYS A 1 -28.36 3.47 -8.80
N GLN A 2 -27.59 4.03 -9.73
CA GLN A 2 -26.16 4.26 -9.57
C GLN A 2 -25.97 5.39 -8.55
N LEU A 3 -25.18 5.16 -7.51
CA LEU A 3 -24.77 6.18 -6.56
C LEU A 3 -23.59 6.93 -7.20
N VAL A 4 -23.87 8.08 -7.80
CA VAL A 4 -22.84 8.97 -8.32
C VAL A 4 -22.10 9.56 -7.12
N ILE A 5 -20.85 9.15 -6.92
CA ILE A 5 -19.94 9.78 -5.96
C ILE A 5 -19.58 11.14 -6.57
N ALA A 6 -20.36 12.16 -6.23
CA ALA A 6 -20.08 13.54 -6.60
C ALA A 6 -19.22 14.21 -5.52
N ASP A 7 -18.08 14.76 -5.97
CA ASP A 7 -17.18 15.70 -5.31
C ASP A 7 -16.55 15.31 -3.97
N THR A 8 -15.42 14.60 -4.06
CA THR A 8 -14.36 14.70 -3.06
C THR A 8 -13.72 16.09 -3.16
N LEU A 9 -14.05 16.99 -2.24
CA LEU A 9 -13.36 18.27 -2.08
C LEU A 9 -11.85 18.03 -1.95
N SER A 10 -11.06 18.76 -2.74
CA SER A 10 -9.60 18.68 -2.67
C SER A 10 -9.11 19.14 -1.29
N ARG A 11 -8.00 18.58 -0.82
CA ARG A 11 -7.40 18.89 0.49
C ARG A 11 -7.17 20.40 0.71
N VAL A 12 -6.92 21.13 -0.36
CA VAL A 12 -6.78 22.61 -0.36
C VAL A 12 -8.11 23.29 -0.06
N GLN A 13 -9.21 22.83 -0.65
CA GLN A 13 -10.56 23.37 -0.43
C GLN A 13 -11.08 23.07 0.98
N LEU A 14 -10.65 21.95 1.56
CA LEU A 14 -10.90 21.65 2.98
C LEU A 14 -10.14 22.61 3.89
N ASN A 15 -8.89 22.92 3.58
CA ASN A 15 -8.09 23.86 4.36
C ASN A 15 -8.62 25.30 4.28
N ASP A 16 -8.99 25.78 3.09
CA ASP A 16 -9.53 27.15 2.93
C ASP A 16 -10.86 27.35 3.67
N LYS A 17 -11.70 26.30 3.78
CA LYS A 17 -12.93 26.36 4.59
C LYS A 17 -12.70 26.33 6.10
N ILE A 18 -11.57 25.78 6.55
CA ILE A 18 -11.22 25.70 7.98
C ILE A 18 -10.57 27.01 8.47
N PHE A 19 -9.94 27.78 7.59
CA PHE A 19 -9.10 28.93 7.97
C PHE A 19 -9.70 30.31 7.68
N ASN A 20 -10.81 30.43 6.92
CA ASN A 20 -11.31 31.75 6.45
C ASN A 20 -12.62 32.25 7.06
N ASP A 21 -13.25 31.50 7.97
CA ASP A 21 -14.34 32.07 8.76
C ASP A 21 -13.79 32.41 10.15
N ASP A 22 -14.04 33.63 10.62
CA ASP A 22 -13.74 34.18 11.95
C ASP A 22 -14.46 33.41 13.10
N ASN A 23 -14.61 32.10 12.97
CA ASN A 23 -15.38 31.26 13.87
C ASN A 23 -14.47 30.56 14.88
N VAL A 24 -14.41 31.18 16.05
CA VAL A 24 -14.58 30.56 17.37
C VAL A 24 -14.68 29.03 17.31
N TYR A 25 -13.74 28.34 17.94
CA TYR A 25 -13.78 26.90 18.16
C TYR A 25 -14.96 26.54 19.08
N GLU A 26 -16.17 26.42 18.53
CA GLU A 26 -17.40 26.24 19.32
C GLU A 26 -17.65 24.78 19.71
N THR A 27 -17.05 23.77 19.04
CA THR A 27 -17.36 22.36 19.36
C THR A 27 -16.13 21.43 19.47
N PRO A 28 -16.13 20.45 20.41
CA PRO A 28 -15.06 19.44 20.55
C PRO A 28 -14.78 18.63 19.28
N THR A 29 -15.76 18.54 18.39
CA THR A 29 -15.68 17.84 17.11
C THR A 29 -14.72 18.55 16.13
N ASP A 30 -14.70 19.88 16.15
CA ASP A 30 -13.87 20.69 15.26
C ASP A 30 -12.40 20.63 15.66
N LEU A 31 -12.12 20.60 16.97
CA LEU A 31 -10.79 20.34 17.53
C LEU A 31 -10.27 18.94 17.17
N CYS A 32 -11.15 17.92 17.17
CA CYS A 32 -10.79 16.56 16.78
C CYS A 32 -10.48 16.45 15.27
N LEU A 33 -11.23 17.14 14.40
CA LEU A 33 -10.93 17.21 12.96
C LEU A 33 -9.59 17.92 12.70
N PHE A 34 -9.34 19.02 13.42
CA PHE A 34 -8.09 19.78 13.34
C PHE A 34 -6.89 18.89 13.64
N ALA A 35 -6.94 18.15 14.74
CA ALA A 35 -5.84 17.34 15.23
C ALA A 35 -5.56 16.10 14.35
N THR A 36 -6.60 15.48 13.79
CA THR A 36 -6.44 14.29 12.92
C THR A 36 -5.88 14.62 11.53
N ALA A 37 -5.83 15.88 11.12
CA ALA A 37 -5.34 16.31 9.81
C ALA A 37 -3.80 16.27 9.66
N SER A 38 -3.02 16.34 10.75
CA SER A 38 -1.55 16.23 10.71
C SER A 38 -0.95 15.88 12.09
N PRO A 39 0.06 14.98 12.16
CA PRO A 39 0.75 14.63 13.42
C PRO A 39 1.37 15.82 14.17
N THR A 40 1.94 16.80 13.44
CA THR A 40 2.54 18.02 14.00
C THR A 40 1.53 18.92 14.71
N ARG A 41 0.26 18.80 14.36
CA ARG A 41 -0.83 19.65 14.85
C ARG A 41 -1.28 19.24 16.27
N TRP A 42 -1.02 17.99 16.67
CA TRP A 42 -1.17 17.53 18.05
C TRP A 42 -0.16 18.19 19.00
N GLU A 43 1.08 18.43 18.55
CA GLU A 43 2.12 19.08 19.35
C GLU A 43 1.84 20.57 19.56
N GLU A 44 1.17 21.21 18.61
CA GLU A 44 0.70 22.60 18.74
C GLU A 44 -0.49 22.70 19.69
N LEU A 45 -1.49 21.81 19.57
CA LEU A 45 -2.61 21.71 20.50
C LEU A 45 -2.13 21.47 21.95
N ALA A 46 -1.15 20.58 22.15
CA ALA A 46 -0.58 20.30 23.46
C ALA A 46 0.17 21.49 24.10
N LYS A 47 0.49 22.55 23.33
CA LYS A 47 1.02 23.81 23.87
C LYS A 47 -0.08 24.74 24.35
N PHE A 48 -1.24 24.73 23.67
CA PHE A 48 -2.42 25.52 24.04
C PHE A 48 -3.16 24.96 25.26
N THR A 49 -3.08 23.65 25.52
CA THR A 49 -3.81 23.01 26.63
C THR A 49 -3.11 23.07 27.98
N LYS A 50 -1.87 23.59 28.07
CA LYS A 50 -1.10 23.62 29.33
C LYS A 50 -1.70 24.53 30.41
N ASP A 51 -2.51 25.52 30.01
CA ASP A 51 -3.06 26.53 30.89
C ASP A 51 -4.51 26.23 31.32
N ASP A 52 -5.13 25.15 30.80
CA ASP A 52 -6.49 24.71 31.12
C ASP A 52 -6.54 23.20 31.46
N PRO A 53 -6.62 22.84 32.76
CA PRO A 53 -6.58 21.44 33.21
C PRO A 53 -7.79 20.60 32.79
N GLU A 54 -8.93 21.22 32.46
CA GLU A 54 -10.12 20.49 32.00
C GLU A 54 -9.97 20.07 30.52
N LEU A 55 -9.27 20.90 29.73
CA LEU A 55 -8.94 20.63 28.34
C LEU A 55 -7.81 19.58 28.20
N ASP A 56 -6.84 19.57 29.11
CA ASP A 56 -5.74 18.59 29.15
C ASP A 56 -6.26 17.15 29.34
N ASP A 57 -7.19 16.94 30.27
CA ASP A 57 -7.81 15.63 30.53
C ASP A 57 -8.65 15.15 29.34
N HIS A 58 -9.31 16.07 28.62
CA HIS A 58 -10.04 15.72 27.38
C HIS A 58 -9.09 15.30 26.26
N VAL A 59 -7.99 16.01 26.05
CA VAL A 59 -6.97 15.67 25.05
C VAL A 59 -6.27 14.35 25.37
N GLU A 60 -6.00 14.07 26.66
CA GLU A 60 -5.41 12.79 27.07
C GLU A 60 -6.34 11.60 26.75
N ARG A 61 -7.64 11.74 27.05
CA ARG A 61 -8.65 10.72 26.72
C ARG A 61 -8.73 10.44 25.23
N LEU A 62 -8.78 11.49 24.41
CA LEU A 62 -8.82 11.37 22.95
C LEU A 62 -7.55 10.68 22.43
N THR A 63 -6.38 11.03 22.96
CA THR A 63 -5.11 10.41 22.59
C THR A 63 -5.06 8.92 22.95
N LYS A 64 -5.55 8.53 24.13
CA LYS A 64 -5.67 7.12 24.53
C LYS A 64 -6.61 6.35 23.61
N TYR A 65 -7.76 6.93 23.26
CA TYR A 65 -8.72 6.31 22.36
C TYR A 65 -8.13 6.11 20.96
N ALA A 66 -7.46 7.13 20.41
CA ALA A 66 -6.80 7.06 19.12
C ALA A 66 -5.73 5.95 19.07
N LYS A 67 -4.89 5.85 20.12
CA LYS A 67 -3.90 4.76 20.26
C LYS A 67 -4.57 3.39 20.28
N LYS A 68 -5.63 3.22 21.08
CA LYS A 68 -6.38 1.95 21.17
C LYS A 68 -6.99 1.55 19.82
N LEU A 69 -7.55 2.50 19.08
CA LEU A 69 -8.07 2.26 17.72
C LEU A 69 -6.95 1.80 16.78
N GLN A 70 -5.79 2.47 16.81
CA GLN A 70 -4.63 2.09 15.99
C GLN A 70 -4.16 0.67 16.32
N ASP A 71 -4.11 0.29 17.59
CA ASP A 71 -3.71 -1.05 18.02
C ASP A 71 -4.73 -2.13 17.64
N VAL A 72 -6.03 -1.83 17.73
CA VAL A 72 -7.08 -2.74 17.24
C VAL A 72 -6.96 -2.93 15.73
N PHE A 73 -6.70 -1.85 14.98
CA PHE A 73 -6.51 -1.92 13.54
C PHE A 73 -5.31 -2.79 13.16
N LYS A 74 -4.14 -2.54 13.76
CA LYS A 74 -2.91 -3.32 13.53
C LYS A 74 -3.10 -4.80 13.87
N ARG A 75 -3.77 -5.12 14.99
CA ARG A 75 -4.08 -6.51 15.37
C ARG A 75 -4.96 -7.20 14.34
N ARG A 76 -6.06 -6.58 13.92
CA ARG A 76 -6.97 -7.15 12.90
C ARG A 76 -6.30 -7.30 11.54
N GLN A 77 -5.42 -6.38 11.17
CA GLN A 77 -4.62 -6.50 9.96
C GLN A 77 -3.68 -7.71 10.05
N GLN A 78 -3.00 -7.88 11.18
CA GLN A 78 -2.11 -9.01 11.40
C GLN A 78 -2.85 -10.35 11.42
N GLU A 79 -4.00 -10.42 12.07
CA GLU A 79 -4.91 -11.58 12.04
C GLU A 79 -5.35 -11.89 10.60
N SER A 80 -5.68 -10.86 9.82
CA SER A 80 -6.07 -11.06 8.41
C SER A 80 -4.91 -11.58 7.56
N LEU A 81 -3.70 -11.05 7.73
CA LEU A 81 -2.49 -11.55 7.05
C LEU A 81 -2.18 -12.99 7.45
N SER A 82 -2.29 -13.31 8.74
CA SER A 82 -2.10 -14.67 9.24
C SER A 82 -3.17 -15.63 8.72
N ASN A 83 -4.43 -15.19 8.65
CA ASN A 83 -5.52 -15.99 8.08
C ASN A 83 -5.33 -16.24 6.59
N LEU A 84 -4.85 -15.24 5.82
CA LEU A 84 -4.50 -15.41 4.41
C LEU A 84 -3.33 -16.40 4.23
N ASP A 85 -2.36 -16.39 5.14
CA ASP A 85 -1.27 -17.35 5.14
C ASP A 85 -1.78 -18.78 5.28
N ASN A 86 -2.74 -18.99 6.19
CA ASN A 86 -3.36 -20.29 6.46
C ASN A 86 -4.41 -20.73 5.42
N LEU A 87 -5.04 -19.78 4.72
CA LEU A 87 -6.13 -20.05 3.78
C LEU A 87 -5.70 -21.01 2.65
N PHE A 88 -4.51 -20.80 2.09
CA PHE A 88 -3.98 -21.64 1.01
C PHE A 88 -3.55 -23.03 1.51
N HIS A 89 -3.17 -23.16 2.79
CA HIS A 89 -2.88 -24.47 3.38
C HIS A 89 -4.13 -25.33 3.51
N ILE A 90 -5.27 -24.72 3.88
CA ILE A 90 -6.54 -25.44 4.06
C ILE A 90 -7.15 -25.87 2.72
N ALA A 91 -7.24 -24.96 1.75
CA ALA A 91 -7.87 -25.25 0.45
C ALA A 91 -7.14 -26.34 -0.36
N HIS A 92 -5.87 -26.58 -0.07
CA HIS A 92 -5.03 -27.52 -0.80
C HIS A 92 -4.48 -28.65 0.07
N ALA A 93 -5.02 -28.90 1.27
CA ALA A 93 -4.47 -29.89 2.21
C ALA A 93 -4.11 -31.23 1.51
N ASP A 94 -5.03 -31.74 0.69
CA ASP A 94 -4.89 -33.03 -0.01
C ASP A 94 -4.21 -32.94 -1.39
N ALA A 95 -3.94 -31.73 -1.90
CA ALA A 95 -3.41 -31.54 -3.25
C ALA A 95 -2.06 -32.23 -3.45
N ILE A 96 -1.19 -32.30 -2.42
CA ILE A 96 0.08 -33.03 -2.47
C ILE A 96 -0.16 -34.52 -2.70
N GLN A 97 -1.20 -35.10 -2.08
CA GLN A 97 -1.51 -36.52 -2.19
C GLN A 97 -2.14 -36.86 -3.55
N LEU A 98 -2.87 -35.92 -4.15
CA LEU A 98 -3.53 -36.09 -5.45
C LEU A 98 -2.57 -35.89 -6.64
N MET A 99 -1.51 -35.09 -6.47
CA MET A 99 -0.51 -34.86 -7.49
C MET A 99 0.32 -36.11 -7.78
N LYS A 100 0.53 -36.40 -9.07
CA LYS A 100 1.30 -37.57 -9.53
C LYS A 100 2.75 -37.23 -9.89
N ILE A 101 3.01 -35.98 -10.23
CA ILE A 101 4.31 -35.46 -10.67
C ILE A 101 5.09 -35.00 -9.42
N GLU A 102 6.33 -35.44 -9.28
CA GLU A 102 7.14 -35.17 -8.09
C GLU A 102 7.60 -33.72 -8.03
N GLU A 103 7.95 -33.16 -9.19
CA GLU A 103 8.34 -31.75 -9.34
C GLU A 103 7.23 -30.81 -8.88
N ASP A 104 5.98 -31.13 -9.21
CA ASP A 104 4.81 -30.35 -8.81
C ASP A 104 4.55 -30.43 -7.30
N ARG A 105 4.77 -31.62 -6.69
CA ARG A 105 4.70 -31.81 -5.23
C ARG A 105 5.75 -30.98 -4.52
N MET A 106 7.00 -31.03 -4.99
CA MET A 106 8.08 -30.21 -4.45
C MET A 106 7.80 -28.72 -4.62
N PHE A 107 7.28 -28.29 -5.77
CA PHE A 107 6.91 -26.89 -5.99
C PHE A 107 5.83 -26.42 -5.01
N LEU A 108 4.80 -27.23 -4.81
CA LEU A 108 3.72 -26.92 -3.88
C LEU A 108 4.21 -26.88 -2.42
N GLN A 109 5.18 -27.73 -2.04
CA GLN A 109 5.82 -27.68 -0.71
C GLN A 109 6.64 -26.39 -0.52
N HIS A 110 7.39 -25.95 -1.53
CA HIS A 110 8.13 -24.68 -1.47
C HIS A 110 7.21 -23.46 -1.35
N GLN A 111 6.02 -23.48 -1.96
CA GLN A 111 5.00 -22.45 -1.75
C GLN A 111 4.37 -22.48 -0.36
N ARG A 112 4.36 -23.65 0.30
CA ARG A 112 3.86 -23.79 1.67
C ARG A 112 4.88 -23.39 2.75
N GLY A 113 6.15 -23.21 2.39
CA GLY A 113 7.19 -22.82 3.33
C GLY A 113 7.07 -21.35 3.77
N PRO A 114 7.46 -21.01 5.01
CA PRO A 114 7.53 -19.62 5.47
C PRO A 114 8.49 -18.82 4.56
N GLY A 115 8.09 -17.60 4.22
CA GLY A 115 8.85 -16.74 3.30
C GLY A 115 8.57 -16.97 1.81
N ARG A 116 7.68 -17.90 1.45
CA ARG A 116 7.16 -18.14 0.09
C ARG A 116 8.15 -17.78 -1.02
N PRO A 117 9.21 -18.57 -1.24
CA PRO A 117 10.06 -18.45 -2.41
C PRO A 117 9.29 -18.90 -3.66
N GLY A 118 8.20 -18.20 -3.99
CA GLY A 118 7.27 -18.52 -5.08
C GLY A 118 7.78 -18.09 -6.44
N GLN A 119 9.09 -18.20 -6.68
CA GLN A 119 9.66 -17.76 -7.95
C GLN A 119 10.22 -18.94 -8.73
N LEU A 120 9.36 -19.51 -9.60
CA LEU A 120 9.75 -20.32 -10.76
C LEU A 120 10.56 -19.52 -11.81
N GLY A 121 11.00 -18.30 -11.49
CA GLY A 121 11.69 -17.42 -12.42
C GLY A 121 13.09 -17.90 -12.82
N GLY A 122 13.62 -18.99 -12.27
CA GLY A 122 14.99 -19.43 -12.55
C GLY A 122 15.23 -19.89 -13.99
N VAL A 123 14.26 -20.57 -14.60
CA VAL A 123 14.34 -21.05 -16.00
C VAL A 123 13.84 -19.98 -16.96
N ASP A 124 12.70 -19.35 -16.65
CA ASP A 124 12.06 -18.35 -17.50
C ASP A 124 12.88 -17.06 -17.60
N LYS A 125 13.47 -16.56 -16.51
CA LYS A 125 14.30 -15.34 -16.55
C LYS A 125 15.50 -15.50 -17.49
N LYS A 126 16.14 -16.67 -17.50
CA LYS A 126 17.26 -16.94 -18.42
C LYS A 126 16.81 -16.98 -19.88
N LEU A 127 15.59 -17.40 -20.16
CA LEU A 127 15.00 -17.39 -21.49
C LEU A 127 14.63 -15.96 -21.91
N THR A 128 13.94 -15.21 -21.04
CA THR A 128 13.60 -13.79 -21.25
C THR A 128 14.86 -12.94 -21.49
N ASP A 129 15.93 -13.14 -20.70
CA ASP A 129 17.20 -12.43 -20.86
C ASP A 129 17.93 -12.80 -22.18
N LYS A 130 17.69 -14.00 -22.72
CA LYS A 130 18.22 -14.41 -24.04
C LYS A 130 17.41 -13.78 -25.17
N GLU A 131 16.08 -13.77 -25.06
CA GLU A 131 15.16 -13.17 -26.02
C GLU A 131 15.36 -11.65 -26.12
N GLU A 132 15.48 -10.97 -24.99
CA GLU A 132 15.71 -9.52 -24.94
C GLU A 132 17.07 -9.15 -25.56
N ARG A 133 18.13 -9.94 -25.29
CA ARG A 133 19.44 -9.75 -25.95
C ARG A 133 19.41 -10.03 -27.45
N ALA A 134 18.54 -10.92 -27.92
CA ALA A 134 18.36 -11.17 -29.35
C ALA A 134 17.63 -10.00 -30.02
N ARG A 135 16.57 -9.50 -29.37
CA ARG A 135 15.82 -8.33 -29.82
C ARG A 135 16.70 -7.08 -29.93
N LEU A 136 17.51 -6.80 -28.90
CA LEU A 136 18.43 -5.65 -28.91
C LEU A 136 19.48 -5.74 -30.03
N ARG A 137 19.96 -6.96 -30.35
CA ARG A 137 20.87 -7.18 -31.48
C ARG A 137 20.19 -6.89 -32.82
N ALA A 138 18.97 -7.38 -33.01
CA ALA A 138 18.20 -7.12 -34.23
C ALA A 138 17.95 -5.62 -34.44
N VAL A 139 17.51 -4.90 -33.40
CA VAL A 139 17.27 -3.45 -33.46
C VAL A 139 18.55 -2.67 -33.77
N LYS A 140 19.70 -3.08 -33.21
CA LYS A 140 20.99 -2.45 -33.50
C LYS A 140 21.44 -2.67 -34.93
N GLU A 141 21.19 -3.86 -35.48
CA GLU A 141 21.48 -4.20 -36.88
C GLU A 141 20.60 -3.39 -37.84
N GLU A 142 19.30 -3.29 -37.56
CA GLU A 142 18.33 -2.47 -38.30
C GLU A 142 18.76 -1.00 -38.34
N ASN A 143 19.11 -0.43 -37.19
CA ASN A 143 19.57 0.96 -37.09
C ASN A 143 20.88 1.20 -37.87
N ARG A 144 21.78 0.20 -37.92
CA ARG A 144 23.00 0.27 -38.75
C ARG A 144 22.66 0.25 -40.23
N ARG A 145 21.72 -0.61 -40.65
CA ARG A 145 21.24 -0.69 -42.05
C ARG A 145 20.58 0.61 -42.46
N ILE A 146 19.66 1.13 -41.66
CA ILE A 146 18.98 2.41 -41.92
C ILE A 146 20.01 3.54 -42.05
N LYS A 147 20.99 3.62 -41.14
CA LYS A 147 22.05 4.64 -41.19
C LYS A 147 22.92 4.53 -42.45
N TYR A 148 23.22 3.31 -42.89
CA TYR A 148 24.02 3.09 -44.10
C TYR A 148 23.22 3.43 -45.36
N VAL A 149 21.96 3.00 -45.43
CA VAL A 149 21.06 3.32 -46.54
C VAL A 149 20.82 4.82 -46.63
N SER A 150 20.56 5.51 -45.50
CA SER A 150 20.37 6.96 -45.49
C SER A 150 21.60 7.72 -45.97
N ALA A 151 22.80 7.20 -45.70
CA ALA A 151 24.06 7.81 -46.14
C ALA A 151 24.36 7.55 -47.63
N LEU A 152 23.78 6.51 -48.23
CA LEU A 152 23.90 6.20 -49.67
C LEU A 152 22.85 6.92 -50.52
N THR A 153 21.72 7.31 -49.93
CA THR A 153 20.62 8.00 -50.61
C THR A 153 20.62 9.52 -50.38
N SER A 154 21.60 10.06 -49.66
CA SER A 154 21.84 11.52 -49.49
C SER A 154 22.93 11.99 -50.45
#